data_AF-A0A352WST6-F1
#
_entry.id   AF-A0A352WST6-F1
#
_cell.length_a   1.000
_cell.length_b   1.000
_cell.length_c   1.000
_cell.angle_alpha   90.00
_cell.angle_beta   90.00
_cell.angle_gamma   90.00
#
_symmetry.space_group_name_H-M   'P 1'
#
loop_
_entity.id
_entity.type
_entity.pdbx_description
1 polymer ?
#
loop_
_entity_poly.entity_id
_entity_poly.type
_entity_poly.pdbx_seq_one_letter_code
_entity_poly.pdbx_strand_id
1 'polypeptide(L)' 'MATITTQNIRNICLLGHGGSGKTSLVEAMLYYTKGTDRLGKVIDGNTVC' A
#
# COMPACT_ATOMS: atom_id res chain seq x y z
N MET A 1 -1.66 5.56 -23.62
CA MET A 1 -0.81 5.00 -22.55
C MET A 1 -0.14 6.15 -21.82
N ALA A 2 -0.04 6.10 -20.50
CA ALA A 2 0.71 7.11 -19.75
C ALA A 2 2.21 6.94 -20.02
N THR A 3 2.92 8.04 -20.31
CA THR A 3 4.38 8.03 -20.42
C THR A 3 4.97 7.97 -19.00
N ILE A 4 5.49 6.81 -18.61
CA ILE A 4 6.21 6.63 -17.35
C ILE A 4 7.69 6.85 -17.62
N THR A 5 8.29 7.90 -17.05
CA THR A 5 9.74 8.07 -17.05
C THR A 5 10.33 7.50 -15.76
N THR A 6 11.64 7.21 -15.74
CA THR A 6 12.31 6.62 -14.57
C THR A 6 12.19 7.50 -13.32
N GLN A 7 12.11 8.82 -13.49
CA GLN A 7 11.91 9.80 -12.42
C GLN A 7 10.55 9.63 -11.70
N ASN A 8 9.57 9.00 -12.36
CA ASN A 8 8.24 8.78 -11.80
C ASN A 8 8.14 7.48 -10.98
N ILE A 9 9.16 6.62 -11.01
CA ILE A 9 9.17 5.33 -10.31
C ILE A 9 9.79 5.49 -8.92
N ARG A 10 9.12 4.95 -7.90
CA ARG A 10 9.60 4.93 -6.52
C ARG A 10 9.68 3.49 -6.02
N ASN A 11 10.89 2.96 -5.89
CA ASN A 11 11.14 1.66 -5.27
C ASN A 11 11.22 1.85 -3.75
N ILE A 12 10.28 1.28 -3.01
CA ILE A 12 10.15 1.48 -1.56
C ILE A 12 10.00 0.12 -0.87
N CYS A 13 10.64 -0.02 0.29
CA CYS A 13 10.44 -1.14 1.21
C CYS A 13 9.97 -0.60 2.57
N LEU A 14 8.97 -1.24 3.17
CA LEU A 14 8.48 -0.90 4.51
C LEU A 14 9.04 -1.89 5.54
N LEU A 15 9.79 -1.37 6.50
CA LEU A 15 10.42 -2.15 7.58
C LEU A 15 9.94 -1.65 8.95
N GLY A 16 9.95 -2.54 9.94
CA GLY A 16 9.52 -2.21 11.30
C GLY A 16 9.16 -3.45 12.13
N HIS A 17 9.05 -3.28 13.45
CA HIS A 17 8.73 -4.36 14.40
C HIS A 17 7.34 -4.99 14.14
N GLY A 18 7.07 -6.17 14.73
CA GLY A 18 5.73 -6.77 14.73
C GLY A 18 4.69 -5.77 15.26
N GLY A 19 3.55 -5.65 14.59
CA GLY A 19 2.49 -4.71 14.99
C GLY A 19 2.75 -3.22 14.68
N SER A 20 3.88 -2.86 14.06
CA SER A 20 4.20 -1.46 13.74
C SER A 20 3.33 -0.81 12.63
N GLY A 21 2.28 -1.50 12.17
CA GLY A 21 1.32 -0.95 11.20
C GLY A 21 1.76 -0.96 9.73
N LYS A 22 2.80 -1.72 9.35
CA LYS A 22 3.29 -1.78 7.95
C LYS A 22 2.19 -2.13 6.95
N THR A 23 1.45 -3.23 7.20
CA THR A 23 0.35 -3.69 6.35
C THR A 23 -0.76 -2.64 6.25
N SER A 24 -1.17 -2.06 7.38
CA SER A 24 -2.19 -1.01 7.41
C SER A 24 -1.80 0.24 6.62
N LEU A 25 -0.51 0.63 6.65
CA LEU A 25 -0.03 1.76 5.87
C LEU A 25 -0.08 1.48 4.36
N VAL A 26 0.32 0.29 3.92
CA VAL A 26 0.25 -0.11 2.51
C VAL A 26 -1.21 -0.15 2.03
N GLU A 27 -2.11 -0.69 2.85
CA GLU A 27 -3.54 -0.73 2.54
C GLU A 27 -4.12 0.68 2.35
N ALA A 28 -3.76 1.62 3.23
CA ALA A 28 -4.17 3.03 3.10
C ALA A 28 -3.60 3.69 1.84
N MET A 29 -2.33 3.42 1.49
CA MET A 29 -1.72 3.93 0.26
C MET A 29 -2.43 3.41 -0.99
N LEU A 30 -2.77 2.12 -1.03
CA LEU A 30 -3.50 1.51 -2.14
C LEU A 30 -4.89 2.12 -2.30
N TYR A 31 -5.64 2.26 -1.21
CA TYR A 31 -6.96 2.89 -1.25
C TYR A 31 -6.88 4.36 -1.69
N TYR A 32 -5.95 5.14 -1.13
CA TYR A 32 -5.79 6.56 -1.45
C TYR A 32 -5.41 6.80 -2.92
N THR A 33 -4.56 5.93 -3.47
CA THR A 33 -4.14 5.98 -4.88
C THR A 33 -5.16 5.33 -5.83
N LYS A 34 -6.29 4.83 -5.30
CA LYS A 34 -7.32 4.09 -6.03
C LYS A 34 -6.80 2.80 -6.68
N GLY A 35 -5.76 2.21 -6.10
CA GLY A 35 -5.32 0.85 -6.43
C GLY A 35 -6.26 -0.23 -5.90
N THR A 36 -7.11 0.12 -4.92
CA THR A 36 -8.22 -0.69 -4.41
C THR A 36 -9.49 0.15 -4.22
N ASP A 37 -10.66 -0.48 -4.31
CA ASP A 37 -11.96 0.19 -4.16
C ASP A 37 -12.41 0.32 -2.70
N ARG A 38 -11.73 -0.37 -1.78
CA ARG A 38 -12.04 -0.35 -0.35
C ARG A 38 -10.76 -0.24 0.48
N LEU A 39 -10.92 0.26 1.70
CA LEU A 39 -9.90 0.22 2.73
C LEU A 39 -10.09 -1.04 3.60
N GLY A 40 -9.24 -2.05 3.40
CA GLY A 40 -9.22 -3.27 4.21
C GLY A 40 -8.74 -3.05 5.63
N LYS A 41 -8.95 -4.06 6.47
CA LYS A 41 -8.51 -4.11 7.87
C LYS A 41 -7.81 -5.42 8.14
N VAL A 42 -6.67 -5.34 8.83
CA VAL A 42 -5.84 -6.50 9.18
C VAL A 42 -6.63 -7.53 10.00
N ILE A 43 -7.45 -7.07 10.95
CA ILE A 43 -8.22 -7.98 11.83
C ILE A 43 -9.30 -8.77 11.08
N ASP A 44 -9.80 -8.22 9.97
CA ASP A 44 -10.81 -8.86 9.12
C ASP A 44 -10.14 -9.77 8.07
N GLY A 45 -8.81 -9.82 8.01
CA GLY A 45 -8.04 -10.64 7.07
C GLY A 45 -8.28 -10.27 5.60
N ASN A 46 -8.71 -9.03 5.32
CA ASN A 46 -9.16 -8.61 3.99
C ASN A 46 -8.30 -7.50 3.36
N THR A 47 -7.10 -7.29 3.91
CA THR A 47 -6.03 -6.47 3.31
C THR A 47 -5.47 -7.15 2.06
N VAL A 48 -4.86 -6.36 1.18
CA VAL A 48 -4.24 -6.89 -0.05
C VAL A 48 -2.98 -7.71 0.22
N CYS A 49 -2.30 -7.44 1.33
CA CYS A 49 -1.07 -8.12 1.77
C CYS A 49 -1.10 -8.52 3.25
#